data_AF-A0A0G1G4H5-F1
#
_entry.id   AF-A0A0G1G4H5-F1
#
_cell.length_a   1.000
_cell.length_b   1.000
_cell.length_c   1.000
_cell.angle_alpha   90.00
_cell.angle_beta   90.00
_cell.angle_gamma   90.00
#
_symmetry.space_group_name_H-M   'P 1'
#
loop_
_entity.id
_entity.type
_entity.pdbx_description
1 polymer ?
#
loop_
_entity_poly.entity_id
_entity_poly.type
_entity_poly.pdbx_seq_one_letter_code
_entity_poly.pdbx_strand_id
1 'polypeptide(L)'
;MPLTGSVIRTYYTDIMSEEIIKKLNEHDQRFDEHDKRFDQIDQRFDEHDKRFDQLDDRVDFIARKVLEHDDRLDRIEENMATKADIGRVMDTLDTLVGLFTTTEQELIFMGERVKRVEAKAEKNTQNIAQIQPLVGLR
;
A
#
# COMPACT_ATOMS: atom_id res chain seq x y z
N MET A 1 46.20 -38.65 85.96
CA MET A 1 46.40 -38.07 84.62
C MET A 1 45.23 -38.43 83.72
N PRO A 2 44.34 -37.49 83.34
CA PRO A 2 43.21 -37.73 82.45
C PRO A 2 43.38 -37.15 81.03
N LEU A 3 44.60 -36.76 80.63
CA LEU A 3 44.83 -35.92 79.45
C LEU A 3 44.70 -36.64 78.09
N THR A 4 44.62 -37.98 78.03
CA THR A 4 44.66 -38.71 76.75
C THR A 4 43.32 -38.71 75.99
N GLY A 5 42.19 -38.90 76.68
CA GLY A 5 40.87 -38.92 76.05
C GLY A 5 40.38 -37.54 75.60
N SER A 6 40.73 -36.48 76.33
CA SER A 6 40.42 -35.10 75.95
C SER A 6 41.15 -34.69 74.68
N VAL A 7 42.44 -35.02 74.57
CA VAL A 7 43.26 -34.68 73.40
C VAL A 7 42.77 -35.41 72.13
N ILE A 8 42.41 -36.69 72.24
CA ILE A 8 41.85 -37.45 71.12
C ILE A 8 40.51 -36.84 70.66
N ARG A 9 39.61 -36.50 71.59
CA ARG A 9 38.33 -35.85 71.26
C ARG A 9 38.53 -34.50 70.56
N THR A 10 39.46 -33.67 71.04
CA THR A 10 39.79 -32.39 70.42
C THR A 10 40.28 -32.59 68.98
N TYR A 11 41.23 -33.51 68.77
CA TYR A 11 41.78 -33.81 67.43
C TYR A 11 40.71 -34.25 66.41
N TYR A 12 39.79 -35.14 66.80
CA TYR A 12 38.67 -35.53 65.94
C TYR A 12 37.70 -34.37 65.65
N THR A 13 37.49 -33.50 66.63
CA THR A 13 36.60 -32.33 66.47
C THR A 13 37.21 -31.32 65.50
N ASP A 14 38.52 -31.08 65.58
CA ASP A 14 39.24 -30.16 64.70
C ASP A 14 39.21 -30.62 63.25
N ILE A 15 39.47 -31.92 62.98
CA ILE A 15 39.41 -32.50 61.63
C ILE A 15 38.00 -32.35 61.02
N MET A 16 36.96 -32.65 61.80
CA MET A 16 35.58 -32.49 61.31
C MET A 16 35.23 -31.02 61.05
N SER A 17 35.76 -30.10 61.87
CA SER A 17 35.60 -28.66 61.67
C SER A 17 36.27 -28.17 60.39
N GLU A 18 37.46 -28.67 60.07
CA GLU A 18 38.18 -28.33 58.83
C GLU A 18 37.41 -28.77 57.58
N GLU A 19 36.84 -29.97 57.57
CA GLU A 19 36.04 -30.47 56.43
C GLU A 19 34.75 -29.66 56.26
N ILE A 20 34.10 -29.26 57.37
CA ILE A 20 32.92 -28.38 57.33
C ILE A 20 33.29 -27.01 56.76
N ILE A 21 34.38 -26.39 57.22
CA ILE A 21 34.85 -25.09 56.72
C ILE A 21 35.14 -25.18 55.23
N LYS A 22 35.78 -26.26 54.77
CA LYS A 22 36.03 -26.48 53.35
C LYS A 22 34.73 -26.54 52.54
N LYS A 23 33.72 -27.29 53.01
CA LYS A 23 32.42 -27.37 52.33
C LYS A 23 31.68 -26.04 52.31
N LEU A 24 31.78 -25.25 53.37
CA LEU A 24 31.21 -23.90 53.42
C LEU A 24 31.90 -22.98 52.41
N ASN A 25 33.23 -23.00 52.33
CA ASN A 25 33.98 -22.23 51.34
C ASN A 25 33.63 -22.65 49.89
N GLU A 26 33.41 -23.95 49.63
CA GLU A 26 32.93 -24.45 48.33
C GLU A 26 31.51 -23.94 48.02
N HIS A 27 30.63 -23.83 49.03
CA HIS A 27 29.29 -23.27 48.86
C HIS A 27 29.33 -21.76 48.59
N ASP A 28 30.15 -21.01 49.32
CA ASP A 28 30.32 -19.56 49.13
C ASP A 28 30.75 -19.26 47.68
N GLN A 29 31.72 -20.01 47.15
CA GLN A 29 32.12 -19.87 45.74
C GLN A 29 30.98 -20.14 44.76
N ARG A 30 30.15 -21.14 45.01
CA ARG A 30 28.98 -21.43 44.16
C ARG A 30 27.90 -20.36 44.26
N PHE A 31 27.74 -19.73 45.43
CA PHE A 31 26.83 -18.60 45.58
C PHE A 31 27.35 -17.37 44.83
N ASP A 32 28.64 -17.07 44.90
CA ASP A 32 29.26 -16.00 44.10
C ASP A 32 29.08 -16.24 42.58
N GLU A 33 29.16 -17.49 42.13
CA GLU A 33 28.88 -17.85 40.73
C GLU A 33 27.40 -17.68 40.37
N HIS A 34 26.48 -17.99 41.28
CA HIS A 34 25.06 -17.78 41.08
C HIS A 34 24.71 -16.30 41.01
N ASP A 35 25.26 -15.47 41.89
CA ASP A 35 25.04 -14.02 41.89
C ASP A 35 25.47 -13.40 40.56
N LYS A 36 26.66 -13.77 40.05
CA LYS A 36 27.11 -13.34 38.72
C LYS A 36 26.18 -13.76 37.59
N ARG A 37 25.57 -14.94 37.69
CA ARG A 37 24.60 -15.41 36.68
C ARG A 37 23.28 -14.65 36.78
N PHE A 38 22.85 -14.26 37.97
CA PHE A 38 21.66 -13.44 38.16
C PHE A 38 21.89 -12.02 37.62
N ASP A 39 23.05 -11.41 37.87
CA ASP A 39 23.40 -10.10 37.29
C ASP A 39 23.35 -10.13 35.74
N GLN A 40 23.83 -11.21 35.13
CA GLN A 40 23.76 -11.41 33.67
C GLN A 40 22.32 -11.60 33.16
N ILE A 41 21.46 -12.25 33.96
CA ILE A 41 20.05 -12.43 33.62
C ILE A 41 19.32 -11.08 33.68
N ASP A 42 19.58 -10.28 34.71
CA ASP A 42 18.99 -8.95 34.87
C ASP A 42 19.38 -8.04 33.71
N GLN A 43 20.67 -8.03 33.32
CA GLN A 43 21.11 -7.27 32.14
C GLN A 43 20.37 -7.70 30.86
N ARG A 44 20.11 -9.00 30.67
CA ARG A 44 19.36 -9.49 29.51
C ARG A 44 17.89 -9.10 29.55
N PHE A 45 17.29 -9.00 30.74
CA PHE A 45 15.93 -8.48 30.88
C PHE A 45 15.86 -6.99 30.55
N ASP A 46 16.82 -6.18 31.00
CA ASP A 46 16.90 -4.77 30.62
C ASP A 46 17.04 -4.57 29.09
N GLU A 47 17.78 -5.47 28.43
CA GLU A 47 17.90 -5.48 26.97
C GLU A 47 16.58 -5.87 26.28
N HIS A 48 15.82 -6.81 26.86
CA HIS A 48 14.52 -7.20 26.35
C HIS A 48 13.50 -6.08 26.51
N ASP A 49 13.46 -5.39 27.64
CA ASP A 49 12.55 -4.26 27.88
C ASP A 49 12.77 -3.16 26.85
N LYS A 50 14.02 -2.77 26.59
CA LYS A 50 14.35 -1.79 25.52
C LYS A 50 13.89 -2.24 24.13
N ARG A 51 13.94 -3.54 23.84
CA ARG A 51 13.47 -4.08 22.56
C ARG A 51 11.95 -4.07 22.46
N PHE A 52 11.24 -4.25 23.57
CA PHE A 52 9.79 -4.15 23.61
C PHE A 52 9.33 -2.70 23.46
N ASP A 53 9.97 -1.74 24.13
CA ASP A 53 9.69 -0.30 23.93
C ASP A 53 9.86 0.10 22.45
N GLN A 54 10.95 -0.35 21.80
CA GLN A 54 11.17 -0.13 20.38
C GLN A 54 10.12 -0.81 19.49
N LEU A 55 9.57 -1.94 19.91
CA LEU A 55 8.53 -2.63 19.17
C LEU A 55 7.22 -1.85 19.27
N ASP A 56 6.86 -1.37 20.47
CA ASP A 56 5.67 -0.55 20.70
C ASP A 56 5.70 0.73 19.85
N ASP A 57 6.84 1.45 19.84
CA ASP A 57 7.03 2.62 18.99
C ASP A 57 6.80 2.31 17.49
N ARG A 58 7.28 1.14 17.03
CA ARG A 58 7.11 0.71 15.64
C ARG A 58 5.67 0.33 15.34
N VAL A 59 4.97 -0.31 16.27
CA VAL A 59 3.55 -0.66 16.12
C VAL A 59 2.71 0.63 16.04
N ASP A 60 2.95 1.58 16.93
CA ASP A 60 2.27 2.88 16.92
C ASP A 60 2.54 3.65 15.62
N PHE A 61 3.78 3.59 15.12
CA PHE A 61 4.11 4.17 13.82
C PHE A 61 3.32 3.55 12.67
N ILE A 62 3.23 2.21 12.63
CA ILE A 62 2.48 1.49 11.61
C ILE A 62 0.98 1.80 11.72
N ALA A 63 0.42 1.80 12.93
CA ALA A 63 -1.00 2.10 13.16
C ALA A 63 -1.39 3.47 12.59
N ARG A 64 -0.58 4.50 12.86
CA ARG A 64 -0.79 5.84 12.30
C ARG A 64 -0.70 5.86 10.78
N LYS A 65 0.26 5.14 10.20
CA LYS A 65 0.41 5.05 8.74
C LYS A 65 -0.75 4.35 8.08
N VAL A 66 -1.34 3.35 8.72
CA VAL A 66 -2.54 2.66 8.25
C VAL A 66 -3.74 3.62 8.26
N LEU A 67 -3.93 4.40 9.33
CA LEU A 67 -4.98 5.43 9.38
C LEU A 67 -4.80 6.50 8.29
N GLU A 68 -3.58 6.98 8.07
CA GLU A 68 -3.27 7.93 6.98
C GLU A 68 -3.58 7.33 5.60
N HIS A 69 -3.35 6.01 5.43
CA HIS A 69 -3.68 5.32 4.18
C HIS A 69 -5.18 5.15 3.98
N ASP A 70 -5.94 4.91 5.05
CA ASP A 70 -7.41 4.84 5.03
C ASP A 70 -7.99 6.16 4.51
N ASP A 71 -7.59 7.28 5.11
CA ASP A 71 -8.00 8.62 4.66
C ASP A 71 -7.60 8.91 3.19
N ARG A 72 -6.46 8.37 2.75
CA ARG A 72 -6.01 8.52 1.35
C ARG A 72 -6.85 7.67 0.40
N LEU A 73 -7.29 6.49 0.82
CA LEU A 73 -8.15 5.62 0.02
C LEU A 73 -9.54 6.23 -0.12
N ASP A 74 -10.11 6.78 0.95
CA ASP A 74 -11.39 7.51 0.90
C ASP A 74 -11.34 8.66 -0.10
N ARG A 75 -10.26 9.46 -0.07
CA ARG A 75 -10.06 10.54 -1.05
C ARG A 75 -9.91 10.03 -2.48
N ILE A 76 -9.28 8.88 -2.68
CA ILE A 76 -9.16 8.29 -4.02
C ILE A 76 -10.52 7.82 -4.51
N GLU A 77 -11.30 7.18 -3.64
CA GLU A 77 -12.65 6.72 -3.94
C GLU A 77 -13.59 7.87 -4.30
N GLU A 78 -13.52 8.98 -3.55
CA GLU A 78 -14.35 10.17 -3.81
C GLU A 78 -14.02 10.84 -5.16
N ASN A 79 -12.74 10.85 -5.55
CA ASN A 79 -12.29 11.59 -6.73
C ASN A 79 -12.20 10.76 -8.02
N MET A 80 -12.37 9.44 -7.95
CA MET A 80 -12.26 8.58 -9.13
C MET A 80 -13.59 8.44 -9.86
N ALA A 81 -13.52 8.40 -11.20
CA ALA A 81 -14.68 8.02 -12.00
C ALA A 81 -15.05 6.56 -11.73
N THR A 82 -16.33 6.32 -11.41
CA THR A 82 -16.86 4.98 -11.26
C THR A 82 -17.05 4.32 -12.63
N LYS A 83 -17.23 3.00 -12.63
CA LYS A 83 -17.58 2.27 -13.85
C LYS A 83 -18.89 2.75 -14.47
N ALA A 84 -19.84 3.20 -13.64
CA ALA A 84 -21.11 3.75 -14.10
C ALA A 84 -20.92 5.11 -14.80
N ASP A 85 -20.01 5.95 -14.29
CA ASP A 85 -19.67 7.23 -14.93
C ASP A 85 -19.08 7.00 -16.33
N ILE A 86 -18.14 6.05 -16.44
CA ILE A 86 -17.55 5.67 -17.72
C ILE A 86 -18.60 5.07 -18.65
N GLY A 87 -19.51 4.24 -18.14
CA GLY A 87 -20.64 3.69 -18.91
C GLY A 87 -21.50 4.79 -19.54
N ARG A 88 -21.87 5.81 -18.75
CA ARG A 88 -22.65 6.96 -19.26
C ARG A 88 -21.92 7.73 -20.37
N VAL A 89 -20.60 7.88 -20.26
CA VAL A 89 -19.78 8.49 -21.31
C VAL A 89 -19.80 7.63 -22.58
N MET A 90 -19.70 6.31 -22.46
CA MET A 90 -19.75 5.40 -23.61
C MET A 90 -21.11 5.43 -24.31
N ASP A 91 -22.21 5.43 -23.57
CA ASP A 91 -23.57 5.54 -24.15
C ASP A 91 -23.74 6.85 -24.94
N THR A 92 -23.16 7.94 -24.40
CA THR A 92 -23.16 9.24 -25.08
C THR A 92 -22.32 9.19 -26.36
N LEU A 93 -21.15 8.55 -26.32
CA LEU A 93 -20.29 8.36 -27.48
C LEU A 93 -20.97 7.51 -28.56
N ASP A 94 -21.65 6.43 -28.20
CA ASP A 94 -22.41 5.60 -29.14
C ASP A 94 -23.49 6.42 -29.86
N THR A 95 -24.18 7.28 -29.10
CA THR A 95 -25.18 8.20 -29.67
C THR A 95 -24.54 9.19 -30.65
N LEU A 96 -23.40 9.79 -30.29
CA LEU A 96 -22.68 10.73 -31.15
C LEU A 96 -22.18 10.07 -32.43
N VAL A 97 -21.65 8.84 -32.34
CA VAL A 97 -21.23 8.04 -33.50
C VAL A 97 -22.42 7.76 -34.42
N GLY A 98 -23.58 7.45 -33.85
CA GLY A 98 -24.83 7.29 -34.60
C GLY A 98 -25.19 8.55 -35.39
N LEU A 99 -25.22 9.71 -34.73
CA LEU A 99 -25.52 11.00 -35.37
C LEU A 99 -24.51 11.37 -36.46
N PHE A 100 -23.23 11.11 -36.24
CA PHE A 100 -22.18 11.36 -37.22
C PHE A 100 -22.37 10.49 -38.47
N THR A 101 -22.64 9.19 -38.27
CA THR A 101 -22.92 8.25 -39.36
C THR A 101 -24.13 8.70 -40.19
N THR A 102 -25.20 9.16 -39.54
CA THR A 102 -26.38 9.71 -40.24
C THR A 102 -26.03 10.98 -41.04
N THR A 103 -25.27 11.90 -40.43
CA THR A 103 -24.86 13.15 -41.08
C THR A 103 -23.98 12.88 -42.31
N GLU A 104 -23.03 11.94 -42.21
CA GLU A 104 -22.19 11.54 -43.34
C GLU A 104 -23.02 11.00 -44.51
N GLN A 105 -24.06 10.20 -44.24
CA GLN A 105 -24.97 9.71 -45.27
C GLN A 105 -25.75 10.86 -45.93
N GLU A 106 -26.29 11.79 -45.15
CA GLU A 106 -27.01 12.96 -45.67
C GLU A 106 -26.12 13.81 -46.59
N LEU A 107 -24.85 14.01 -46.23
CA LEU A 107 -23.88 14.73 -47.05
C LEU A 107 -23.65 14.04 -48.40
N ILE A 108 -23.55 12.70 -48.42
CA ILE A 108 -23.45 11.93 -49.67
C ILE A 108 -24.69 12.16 -50.54
N PHE A 109 -25.90 12.06 -49.96
CA PHE A 109 -27.15 12.32 -50.68
C PHE A 109 -27.24 13.77 -51.20
N MET A 110 -26.80 14.74 -50.41
CA MET A 110 -26.74 16.14 -50.81
C MET A 110 -25.76 16.35 -51.98
N GLY A 111 -24.59 15.73 -51.93
CA GLY A 111 -23.61 15.77 -53.03
C GLY A 111 -24.23 15.32 -54.36
N GLU A 112 -24.99 14.22 -54.35
CA GLU A 112 -25.70 13.75 -55.54
C GLU A 112 -26.85 14.66 -55.97
N ARG A 113 -27.57 15.30 -55.02
CA ARG A 113 -28.60 16.30 -55.33
C ARG A 113 -27.98 17.54 -55.98
N VAL A 114 -26.84 18.01 -55.48
CA VAL A 114 -26.09 19.16 -56.01
C VAL A 114 -25.68 18.87 -57.45
N LYS A 115 -25.04 17.73 -57.74
CA LYS A 115 -24.68 17.32 -59.11
C LYS A 115 -25.88 17.35 -60.07
N ARG A 116 -27.05 16.85 -59.63
CA ARG A 116 -28.27 16.87 -60.45
C ARG A 116 -28.80 18.29 -60.68
N VAL A 117 -28.71 19.18 -59.68
CA VAL A 117 -29.13 20.58 -59.80
C VAL A 117 -28.19 21.34 -60.73
N GLU A 118 -26.87 21.17 -60.58
CA GLU A 118 -25.86 21.76 -61.45
C GLU A 118 -26.06 21.34 -62.91
N ALA A 119 -26.28 20.05 -63.16
CA ALA A 119 -26.57 19.54 -64.51
C ALA A 119 -27.86 20.13 -65.12
N LYS A 120 -28.93 20.29 -64.31
CA LYS A 120 -30.17 20.94 -64.76
C LYS A 120 -29.96 22.44 -65.00
N ALA A 121 -29.19 23.12 -64.16
CA ALA A 121 -28.87 24.53 -64.31
C ALA A 121 -28.08 24.79 -65.59
N GLU A 122 -27.05 23.99 -65.87
CA GLU A 122 -26.27 24.06 -67.11
C GLU A 122 -27.14 23.88 -68.35
N LYS A 123 -27.99 22.84 -68.37
CA LYS A 123 -28.95 22.62 -69.46
C LYS A 123 -29.91 23.79 -69.64
N ASN A 124 -30.40 24.37 -68.56
CA ASN A 124 -31.29 25.53 -68.62
C ASN A 124 -30.58 26.78 -69.14
N THR A 125 -29.34 27.03 -68.72
CA THR A 125 -28.49 28.11 -69.24
C THR A 125 -28.31 27.96 -70.76
N GLN A 126 -28.02 26.74 -71.23
CA GLN A 126 -27.92 26.45 -72.66
C GLN A 126 -29.25 26.69 -73.41
N ASN A 127 -30.38 26.26 -72.87
CA ASN A 127 -31.70 26.50 -73.47
C ASN A 127 -32.02 28.01 -73.54
N ILE A 128 -31.71 28.78 -72.49
CA ILE A 128 -31.92 30.23 -72.48
C ILE A 128 -31.07 30.90 -73.56
N ALA A 129 -29.80 30.51 -73.68
CA ALA A 129 -28.90 31.02 -74.71
C ALA A 129 -29.42 30.75 -76.14
N GLN A 130 -30.11 29.62 -76.36
CA GLN A 130 -30.73 29.30 -77.66
C GLN A 130 -32.00 30.10 -77.94
N ILE A 131 -32.78 30.46 -76.91
CA ILE A 131 -34.06 31.17 -77.05
C ILE A 131 -33.88 32.69 -77.10
N GLN A 132 -32.90 33.26 -76.38
CA GLN A 132 -32.61 34.70 -76.33
C GLN A 132 -32.67 35.38 -77.72
N PRO A 133 -31.99 34.86 -78.76
CA PRO A 133 -32.05 35.44 -80.11
C PRO A 133 -33.43 35.40 -80.76
N LEU A 134 -34.25 34.39 -80.48
CA LEU A 134 -35.59 34.20 -81.07
C LEU A 134 -36.62 35.18 -80.53
N VAL A 135 -36.41 35.68 -79.30
CA VAL A 135 -37.33 36.62 -78.63
C VAL A 135 -36.83 38.06 -78.63
N GLY A 136 -35.76 38.35 -79.38
CA GLY A 136 -35.22 39.71 -79.53
C GLY A 136 -34.49 40.24 -78.28
N LEU A 137 -34.18 39.38 -77.32
CA LEU A 137 -33.37 39.73 -76.15
C LEU A 137 -31.89 39.49 -76.51
N ARG A 138 -31.04 40.51 -76.37
CA ARG A 138 -29.58 40.37 -76.45
C ARG A 138 -29.01 39.99 -75.09
#